data_AF-A0A9X6RK81-F1
#
_entry.id   AF-A0A9X6RK81-F1
#
_cell.length_a   1.000
_cell.length_b   1.000
_cell.length_c   1.000
_cell.angle_alpha   90.00
_cell.angle_beta   90.00
_cell.angle_gamma   90.00
#
_symmetry.space_group_name_H-M   'P 1'
#
loop_
_entity.id
_entity.type
_entity.pdbx_description
1 polymer ?
#
loop_
_entity_poly.entity_id
_entity_poly.type
_entity_poly.pdbx_seq_one_letter_code
_entity_poly.pdbx_strand_id
1 'polypeptide(L)'
;MGVLEVYFFLLAGVVIGVRGHVRLLYPDARAYALDAIGSRYPGMCGMPRDFNRPTNIQAGSTFNVTWNVGSAHEGGWRVELLDTNYHLLSLLVPQGGAKNDWYGTNPVASTQAVTLPKGLTCQNCVLRLLKLGGMASPDRPAPTYYFNTCSDINVIDEDVPKKCSGNGKWTGTACECRKPFVGDICQFSDECAEDADCGRHGTCVDTQAISYPKKQCYCSLGWHGIGCAMESPVKTLDFKPEDFHQLSAKFAKFNFYWRILKDLGEIEVVIVAKSTNWLALGWRSSALNSSCKAFPDIARETVVTAAADGQPVETVVDFLDRNHPYFTGPLHPMACTDITYIAARGKLSRIRDSYTRDHSTPREDSVFGGQCNLVAAIASEDPETNMVTALFRKKLIASEPSDQSITDGTMHVIWALGQEPFDPTGKTLNQVDKKEMVKQFYRKGELNSHGHDPKSRGVWEVNLQTGATA
;
A
#
# COMPACT_ATOMS: atom_id res chain seq x y z
N MET A 1 23.39 -4.13 -54.11
CA MET A 1 23.35 -3.13 -53.03
C MET A 1 21.90 -2.75 -52.82
N GLY A 2 21.23 -3.37 -51.84
CA GLY A 2 19.88 -3.02 -51.44
C GLY A 2 19.89 -2.86 -49.92
N VAL A 3 19.71 -1.63 -49.46
CA VAL A 3 19.68 -1.29 -48.03
C VAL A 3 18.29 -1.63 -47.52
N LEU A 4 18.21 -2.58 -46.59
CA LEU A 4 16.98 -2.92 -45.88
C LEU A 4 16.84 -1.92 -44.72
N GLU A 5 16.02 -0.89 -44.88
CA GLU A 5 15.66 0.01 -43.79
C GLU A 5 14.70 -0.71 -42.84
N VAL A 6 15.18 -1.03 -41.63
CA VAL A 6 14.36 -1.50 -40.52
C VAL A 6 13.88 -0.28 -39.74
N TYR A 7 12.60 0.06 -39.89
CA TYR A 7 11.96 1.09 -39.06
C TYR A 7 11.66 0.53 -37.67
N PHE A 8 12.47 0.93 -36.68
CA PHE A 8 12.16 0.73 -35.26
C PHE A 8 11.04 1.71 -34.86
N PHE A 9 9.80 1.22 -34.75
CA PHE A 9 8.75 1.96 -34.05
C PHE A 9 9.02 1.94 -32.54
N LEU A 10 9.69 2.98 -32.06
CA LEU A 10 9.73 3.32 -30.63
C LEU A 10 8.32 3.79 -30.22
N LEU A 11 7.49 2.84 -29.76
CA LEU A 11 6.34 3.13 -28.91
C LEU A 11 6.87 3.69 -27.59
N ALA A 12 7.22 4.98 -27.58
CA ALA A 12 7.42 5.76 -26.38
C ALA A 12 6.04 5.97 -25.72
N GLY A 13 5.49 4.90 -25.16
CA GLY A 13 4.43 5.01 -24.18
C GLY A 13 4.97 5.86 -23.05
N VAL A 14 4.50 7.10 -22.93
CA VAL A 14 4.73 7.93 -21.77
C VAL A 14 4.09 7.20 -20.60
N VAL A 15 4.87 6.34 -19.94
CA VAL A 15 4.51 5.79 -18.65
C VAL A 15 4.55 6.98 -17.70
N ILE A 16 3.39 7.61 -17.51
CA ILE A 16 3.19 8.58 -16.44
C ILE A 16 3.38 7.79 -15.14
N GLY A 17 4.62 7.75 -14.65
CA GLY A 17 4.95 7.17 -13.36
C GLY A 17 4.11 7.87 -12.31
N VAL A 18 3.20 7.12 -11.70
CA VAL A 18 2.36 7.60 -10.61
C VAL A 18 3.28 7.80 -9.41
N ARG A 19 3.52 9.05 -9.03
CA ARG A 19 4.49 9.44 -7.99
C ARG A 19 3.78 9.82 -6.69
N GLY A 20 3.07 8.87 -6.10
CA GLY A 20 2.59 9.06 -4.74
C GLY A 20 1.66 8.00 -4.21
N HIS A 21 1.75 7.85 -2.89
CA HIS A 21 0.98 6.91 -2.08
C HIS A 21 0.72 7.60 -0.75
N VAL A 22 -0.55 7.88 -0.45
CA VAL A 22 -0.96 8.52 0.80
C VAL A 22 -2.22 7.88 1.35
N ARG A 23 -2.18 7.48 2.62
CA ARG A 23 -3.36 7.02 3.36
C ARG A 23 -3.32 7.55 4.79
N LEU A 24 -4.45 8.01 5.31
CA LEU A 24 -4.51 8.46 6.70
C LEU A 24 -4.28 7.27 7.65
N LEU A 25 -3.53 7.54 8.71
CA LEU A 25 -3.38 6.68 9.88
C LEU A 25 -4.13 7.25 11.08
N TYR A 26 -4.26 8.58 11.17
CA TYR A 26 -5.14 9.22 12.14
C TYR A 26 -5.59 10.60 11.63
N PRO A 27 -6.88 10.93 11.71
CA PRO A 27 -8.02 10.04 11.96
C PRO A 27 -8.09 8.88 10.94
N ASP A 28 -8.68 7.75 11.30
CA ASP A 28 -8.60 6.51 10.51
C ASP A 28 -9.13 6.72 9.08
N ALA A 29 -8.35 6.30 8.07
CA ALA A 29 -8.81 6.33 6.69
C ALA A 29 -10.04 5.42 6.50
N ARG A 30 -10.96 5.85 5.62
CA ARG A 30 -12.06 4.97 5.16
C ARG A 30 -11.53 3.65 4.63
N ALA A 31 -12.23 2.56 4.91
CA ALA A 31 -11.93 1.26 4.32
C ALA A 31 -11.97 1.37 2.77
N TYR A 32 -11.05 0.77 2.03
CA TYR A 32 -9.98 -0.18 2.40
C TYR A 32 -8.61 0.48 2.68
N ALA A 33 -8.60 1.81 2.88
CA ALA A 33 -7.40 2.62 3.07
C ALA A 33 -6.35 2.40 1.97
N LEU A 34 -6.81 2.44 0.72
CA LEU A 34 -5.97 2.37 -0.47
C LEU A 34 -5.21 3.69 -0.65
N ASP A 35 -3.90 3.58 -0.88
CA ASP A 35 -3.00 4.74 -0.85
C ASP A 35 -2.74 5.36 -2.23
N ALA A 36 -3.18 4.72 -3.33
CA ALA A 36 -3.06 5.27 -4.68
C ALA A 36 -4.35 5.96 -5.18
N ILE A 37 -5.30 6.26 -4.29
CA ILE A 37 -6.49 7.06 -4.61
C ILE A 37 -6.08 8.50 -4.90
N GLY A 38 -6.68 9.10 -5.93
CA GLY A 38 -6.33 10.44 -6.39
C GLY A 38 -7.39 11.08 -7.26
N SER A 39 -7.02 12.20 -7.88
CA SER A 39 -7.88 13.01 -8.77
C SER A 39 -8.42 12.28 -10.01
N ARG A 40 -8.03 11.03 -10.23
CA ARG A 40 -8.48 10.15 -11.33
C ARG A 40 -9.52 9.13 -10.90
N TYR A 41 -9.92 9.11 -9.63
CA TYR A 41 -10.92 8.18 -9.10
C TYR A 41 -12.29 8.87 -9.03
N PRO A 42 -13.40 8.11 -9.12
CA PRO A 42 -14.72 8.65 -8.90
C PRO A 42 -14.89 9.21 -7.49
N GLY A 43 -15.62 10.32 -7.38
CA GLY A 43 -15.93 10.97 -6.10
C GLY A 43 -14.75 11.69 -5.45
N MET A 44 -15.02 12.40 -4.36
CA MET A 44 -14.04 13.26 -3.69
C MET A 44 -13.06 12.53 -2.76
N CYS A 45 -13.33 11.26 -2.48
CA CYS A 45 -12.58 10.43 -1.53
C CYS A 45 -12.20 9.05 -2.09
N GLY A 46 -12.72 8.64 -3.25
CA GLY A 46 -12.47 7.33 -3.88
C GLY A 46 -12.94 6.10 -3.10
N MET A 47 -13.46 6.28 -1.88
CA MET A 47 -14.05 5.25 -1.03
C MET A 47 -15.31 5.79 -0.34
N PRO A 48 -16.35 4.95 -0.17
CA PRO A 48 -17.58 5.33 0.51
C PRO A 48 -17.34 5.57 2.00
N ARG A 49 -18.27 6.30 2.61
CA ARG A 49 -18.27 6.60 4.04
C ARG A 49 -18.54 5.38 4.90
N ASP A 50 -18.04 5.44 6.13
CA ASP A 50 -18.46 4.56 7.23
C ASP A 50 -18.87 5.39 8.45
N PHE A 51 -20.16 5.72 8.53
CA PHE A 51 -20.72 6.47 9.66
C PHE A 51 -20.82 5.68 10.95
N ASN A 52 -20.49 4.38 10.96
CA ASN A 52 -20.55 3.58 12.18
C ASN A 52 -19.34 3.82 13.09
N ARG A 53 -18.25 4.39 12.56
CA ARG A 53 -16.97 4.54 13.26
C ARG A 53 -16.30 5.90 13.06
N PRO A 54 -17.02 7.04 13.19
CA PRO A 54 -16.39 8.35 13.06
C PRO A 54 -15.40 8.61 14.20
N THR A 55 -14.32 9.31 13.90
CA THR A 55 -13.40 9.80 14.95
C THR A 55 -13.95 11.08 15.57
N ASN A 56 -14.17 11.10 16.88
CA ASN A 56 -14.63 12.29 17.59
C ASN A 56 -13.45 13.19 17.97
N ILE A 57 -13.49 14.46 17.60
CA ILE A 57 -12.45 15.44 17.86
C ILE A 57 -13.09 16.70 18.46
N GLN A 58 -12.46 17.28 19.47
CA GLN A 58 -13.00 18.46 20.14
C GLN A 58 -12.78 19.73 19.29
N ALA A 59 -13.82 20.56 19.16
CA ALA A 59 -13.73 21.87 18.52
C ALA A 59 -12.68 22.76 19.22
N GLY A 60 -11.93 23.56 18.46
CA GLY A 60 -10.87 24.39 19.01
C GLY A 60 -9.59 23.65 19.45
N SER A 61 -9.58 22.32 19.45
CA SER A 61 -8.40 21.53 19.84
C SER A 61 -7.37 21.44 18.71
N THR A 62 -6.13 21.15 19.10
CA THR A 62 -5.03 20.83 18.19
C THR A 62 -4.73 19.34 18.27
N PHE A 63 -4.62 18.69 17.11
CA PHE A 63 -4.23 17.28 17.02
C PHE A 63 -3.34 17.04 15.80
N ASN A 64 -2.65 15.90 15.79
CA ASN A 64 -1.77 15.53 14.68
C ASN A 64 -2.53 14.68 13.65
N VAL A 65 -2.80 15.23 12.47
CA VAL A 65 -3.19 14.43 11.32
C VAL A 65 -1.97 13.63 10.89
N THR A 66 -2.06 12.31 10.89
CA THR A 66 -0.97 11.39 10.60
C THR A 66 -1.33 10.53 9.41
N TRP A 67 -0.38 10.27 8.52
CA TRP A 67 -0.57 9.47 7.31
C TRP A 67 0.65 8.62 7.00
N ASN A 68 0.43 7.50 6.33
CA ASN A 68 1.48 6.73 5.70
C ASN A 68 1.81 7.36 4.34
N VAL A 69 3.10 7.45 4.05
CA VAL A 69 3.62 7.77 2.72
C VAL A 69 4.26 6.49 2.22
N GLY A 70 3.78 5.95 1.10
CA GLY A 70 4.35 4.71 0.52
C GLY A 70 5.55 4.97 -0.40
N SER A 71 5.74 6.21 -0.87
CA SER A 71 6.86 6.60 -1.73
C SER A 71 7.34 7.98 -1.34
N ALA A 72 8.63 8.15 -1.06
CA ALA A 72 9.19 9.46 -0.83
C ALA A 72 9.10 10.30 -2.11
N HIS A 73 8.18 11.28 -2.14
CA HIS A 73 8.00 12.14 -3.31
C HIS A 73 7.72 13.58 -2.91
N GLU A 74 8.30 14.51 -3.66
CA GLU A 74 8.02 15.93 -3.50
C GLU A 74 6.56 16.24 -3.88
N GLY A 75 6.03 17.32 -3.31
CA GLY A 75 4.65 17.74 -3.48
C GLY A 75 4.06 18.19 -2.15
N GLY A 76 3.48 19.38 -2.15
CA GLY A 76 2.81 19.92 -0.97
C GLY A 76 1.57 19.12 -0.60
N TRP A 77 1.12 19.32 0.63
CA TRP A 77 -0.10 18.71 1.16
C TRP A 77 -1.09 19.77 1.62
N ARG A 78 -2.36 19.35 1.67
CA ARG A 78 -3.49 20.17 2.10
C ARG A 78 -4.39 19.33 2.99
N VAL A 79 -4.88 19.92 4.07
CA VAL A 79 -5.86 19.27 4.97
C VAL A 79 -7.11 20.13 5.00
N GLU A 80 -8.23 19.51 4.65
CA GLU A 80 -9.53 20.14 4.57
C GLU A 80 -10.50 19.50 5.55
N LEU A 81 -11.36 20.32 6.13
CA LEU A 81 -12.56 19.90 6.82
C LEU A 81 -13.76 20.19 5.92
N LEU A 82 -14.53 19.16 5.59
CA LEU A 82 -15.70 19.24 4.73
C LEU A 82 -16.95 18.81 5.50
N ASP A 83 -18.12 19.35 5.15
CA ASP A 83 -19.39 18.89 5.70
C ASP A 83 -19.80 17.51 5.15
N THR A 84 -20.97 17.01 5.58
CA THR A 84 -21.57 15.77 5.08
C THR A 84 -21.92 15.83 3.58
N ASN A 85 -21.84 16.97 2.92
CA ASN A 85 -22.09 17.14 1.50
C ASN A 85 -20.82 17.51 0.71
N TYR A 86 -19.65 17.35 1.33
CA TYR A 86 -18.34 17.72 0.80
C TYR A 86 -18.14 19.23 0.52
N HIS A 87 -18.97 20.11 1.07
CA HIS A 87 -18.68 21.55 1.07
C HIS A 87 -17.56 21.86 2.05
N LEU A 88 -16.66 22.75 1.65
CA LEU A 88 -15.52 23.14 2.47
C LEU A 88 -15.99 23.97 3.67
N LEU A 89 -15.85 23.41 4.87
CA LEU A 89 -16.08 24.10 6.14
C LEU A 89 -14.85 24.89 6.58
N SER A 90 -13.66 24.29 6.44
CA SER A 90 -12.41 24.93 6.82
C SER A 90 -11.21 24.35 6.08
N LEU A 91 -10.30 25.23 5.66
CA LEU A 91 -8.96 24.84 5.22
C LEU A 91 -8.05 24.80 6.46
N LEU A 92 -7.79 23.59 6.96
CA LEU A 92 -6.98 23.38 8.17
C LEU A 92 -5.48 23.56 7.89
N VAL A 93 -5.04 23.18 6.69
CA VAL A 93 -3.65 23.32 6.25
C VAL A 93 -3.61 23.66 4.75
N PRO A 94 -2.94 24.75 4.34
CA PRO A 94 -2.35 25.80 5.18
C PRO A 94 -3.44 26.65 5.84
N GLN A 95 -3.35 26.82 7.17
CA GLN A 95 -4.32 27.63 7.91
C GLN A 95 -4.28 29.09 7.45
N GLY A 96 -5.44 29.66 7.13
CA GLY A 96 -5.54 31.04 6.62
C GLY A 96 -5.08 31.23 5.17
N GLY A 97 -4.70 30.16 4.47
CA GLY A 97 -4.40 30.18 3.04
C GLY A 97 -5.65 30.25 2.17
N ALA A 98 -5.45 30.48 0.88
CA ALA A 98 -6.50 30.34 -0.12
C ALA A 98 -6.83 28.86 -0.36
N LYS A 99 -8.04 28.59 -0.87
CA LYS A 99 -8.57 27.22 -1.12
C LYS A 99 -7.61 26.30 -1.89
N ASN A 100 -6.76 26.84 -2.77
CA ASN A 100 -5.86 26.09 -3.62
C ASN A 100 -4.40 26.10 -3.17
N ASP A 101 -4.13 26.63 -1.97
CA ASP A 101 -2.78 26.69 -1.43
C ASP A 101 -2.31 25.31 -0.94
N TRP A 102 -1.01 25.08 -1.06
CA TRP A 102 -0.34 23.85 -0.66
C TRP A 102 0.71 24.16 0.39
N TYR A 103 0.81 23.30 1.40
CA TYR A 103 1.77 23.43 2.48
C TYR A 103 2.92 22.43 2.34
N GLY A 104 4.12 22.89 2.69
CA GLY A 104 5.30 22.03 2.83
C GLY A 104 5.85 21.46 1.52
N THR A 105 7.09 20.97 1.58
CA THR A 105 7.77 20.29 0.46
C THR A 105 8.51 19.03 0.88
N ASN A 106 8.40 18.65 2.15
CA ASN A 106 9.06 17.48 2.71
C ASN A 106 8.50 16.19 2.05
N PRO A 107 9.35 15.40 1.35
CA PRO A 107 8.90 14.23 0.61
C PRO A 107 8.48 13.05 1.49
N VAL A 108 8.85 13.07 2.77
CA VAL A 108 8.62 12.00 3.75
C VAL A 108 7.76 12.47 4.92
N ALA A 109 7.17 13.67 4.83
CA ALA A 109 6.24 14.14 5.85
C ALA A 109 5.10 13.13 6.01
N SER A 110 4.87 12.69 7.24
CA SER A 110 3.87 11.70 7.65
C SER A 110 2.94 12.22 8.74
N THR A 111 3.12 13.48 9.18
CA THR A 111 2.32 14.09 10.25
C THR A 111 2.26 15.60 10.10
N GLN A 112 1.15 16.20 10.51
CA GLN A 112 0.93 17.63 10.57
C GLN A 112 -0.02 17.96 11.73
N ALA A 113 0.43 18.83 12.64
CA ALA A 113 -0.45 19.41 13.65
C ALA A 113 -1.48 20.33 12.97
N VAL A 114 -2.75 20.14 13.30
CA VAL A 114 -3.88 20.96 12.81
C VAL A 114 -4.72 21.43 13.98
N THR A 115 -5.25 22.64 13.88
CA THR A 115 -6.14 23.22 14.90
C THR A 115 -7.52 23.41 14.31
N LEU A 116 -8.53 22.81 14.94
CA LEU A 116 -9.92 23.00 14.52
C LEU A 116 -10.40 24.41 14.92
N PRO A 117 -11.22 25.09 14.11
CA PRO A 117 -11.82 26.35 14.50
C PRO A 117 -12.66 26.21 15.78
N LYS A 118 -12.59 27.21 16.66
CA LYS A 118 -13.43 27.26 17.87
C LYS A 118 -14.90 27.45 17.47
N GLY A 119 -15.79 26.70 18.12
CA GLY A 119 -17.24 26.77 17.88
C GLY A 119 -17.70 26.20 16.54
N LEU A 120 -16.81 25.58 15.77
CA LEU A 120 -17.19 24.84 14.57
C LEU A 120 -17.46 23.39 14.98
N THR A 121 -18.74 23.02 15.04
CA THR A 121 -19.17 21.63 15.24
C THR A 121 -19.71 21.04 13.95
N CYS A 122 -19.47 19.75 13.73
CA CYS A 122 -20.07 19.01 12.63
C CYS A 122 -20.24 17.54 12.99
N GLN A 123 -21.33 16.94 12.54
CA GLN A 123 -21.55 15.50 12.61
C GLN A 123 -21.29 14.90 11.24
N ASN A 124 -20.67 13.72 11.19
CA ASN A 124 -20.42 12.98 9.97
C ASN A 124 -19.73 13.84 8.88
N CYS A 125 -18.80 14.69 9.32
CA CYS A 125 -17.98 15.51 8.45
C CYS A 125 -16.75 14.73 7.97
N VAL A 126 -16.09 15.26 6.95
CA VAL A 126 -15.00 14.58 6.27
C VAL A 126 -13.72 15.36 6.47
N LEU A 127 -12.71 14.72 7.05
CA LEU A 127 -11.34 15.21 6.99
C LEU A 127 -10.68 14.65 5.75
N ARG A 128 -10.25 15.52 4.84
CA ARG A 128 -9.59 15.14 3.59
C ARG A 128 -8.14 15.62 3.58
N LEU A 129 -7.22 14.69 3.42
CA LEU A 129 -5.82 14.98 3.12
C LEU A 129 -5.61 14.85 1.60
N LEU A 130 -5.04 15.88 1.00
CA LEU A 130 -4.58 15.88 -0.39
C LEU A 130 -3.07 16.02 -0.41
N LYS A 131 -2.40 15.28 -1.30
CA LYS A 131 -0.96 15.39 -1.54
C LYS A 131 -0.69 15.47 -3.04
N LEU A 132 -0.01 16.53 -3.48
CA LEU A 132 0.37 16.68 -4.89
C LEU A 132 1.34 15.58 -5.31
N GLY A 133 1.18 15.05 -6.52
CA GLY A 133 2.07 14.01 -7.07
C GLY A 133 3.44 14.52 -7.57
N GLY A 134 3.79 15.76 -7.24
CA GLY A 134 5.02 16.42 -7.65
C GLY A 134 4.93 17.93 -7.44
N MET A 135 6.06 18.62 -7.58
CA MET A 135 6.10 20.08 -7.57
C MET A 135 6.34 20.63 -8.97
N ALA A 136 5.98 21.91 -9.17
CA ALA A 136 6.54 22.67 -10.28
C ALA A 136 8.06 22.79 -10.12
N SER A 137 8.79 22.61 -11.21
CA SER A 137 10.18 23.02 -11.36
C SER A 137 10.27 24.02 -12.53
N PRO A 138 11.37 24.79 -12.67
CA PRO A 138 11.57 25.65 -13.85
C PRO A 138 11.32 24.92 -15.18
N ASP A 139 11.64 23.62 -15.24
CA ASP A 139 11.50 22.79 -16.42
C ASP A 139 10.19 21.96 -16.49
N ARG A 140 9.34 22.01 -15.46
CA ARG A 140 8.10 21.22 -15.40
C ARG A 140 6.99 21.95 -14.64
N PRO A 141 5.84 22.25 -15.25
CA PRO A 141 4.71 22.82 -14.53
C PRO A 141 4.25 21.87 -13.41
N ALA A 142 3.65 22.42 -12.35
CA ALA A 142 3.10 21.60 -11.26
C ALA A 142 2.09 20.60 -11.83
N PRO A 143 2.13 19.32 -11.39
CA PRO A 143 1.13 18.36 -11.82
C PRO A 143 -0.26 18.80 -11.38
N THR A 144 -1.23 18.65 -12.26
CA THR A 144 -2.65 18.86 -11.95
C THR A 144 -3.26 17.70 -11.16
N TYR A 145 -2.51 16.61 -10.97
CA TYR A 145 -2.98 15.43 -10.26
C TYR A 145 -2.48 15.42 -8.80
N TYR A 146 -3.34 14.93 -7.93
CA TYR A 146 -3.09 14.74 -6.51
C TYR A 146 -3.56 13.35 -6.09
N PHE A 147 -3.01 12.89 -4.96
CA PHE A 147 -3.50 11.76 -4.21
C PHE A 147 -4.34 12.27 -3.04
N ASN A 148 -5.35 11.51 -2.65
CA ASN A 148 -6.22 11.91 -1.55
C ASN A 148 -6.67 10.70 -0.74
N THR A 149 -6.94 10.97 0.53
CA THR A 149 -7.47 10.02 1.49
C THR A 149 -8.41 10.78 2.42
N CYS A 150 -9.47 10.12 2.87
CA CYS A 150 -10.50 10.73 3.70
C CYS A 150 -10.73 9.91 4.97
N SER A 151 -11.12 10.60 6.03
CA SER A 151 -11.62 10.02 7.28
C SER A 151 -12.94 10.68 7.64
N ASP A 152 -13.87 9.89 8.19
CA ASP A 152 -15.13 10.38 8.71
C ASP A 152 -14.95 10.75 10.18
N ILE A 153 -15.29 12.00 10.52
CA ILE A 153 -15.07 12.55 11.86
C ILE A 153 -16.33 13.27 12.36
N ASN A 154 -16.40 13.44 13.68
CA ASN A 154 -17.30 14.40 14.30
C ASN A 154 -16.46 15.46 15.00
N VAL A 155 -16.83 16.73 14.80
CA VAL A 155 -16.30 17.83 15.59
C VAL A 155 -17.34 18.23 16.62
N ILE A 156 -16.99 18.10 17.89
CA ILE A 156 -17.90 18.28 19.03
C ILE A 156 -17.36 19.33 20.01
N ASP A 157 -18.24 20.12 20.61
CA ASP A 157 -17.85 21.13 21.62
C ASP A 157 -17.60 20.51 23.01
N GLU A 158 -18.19 19.34 23.27
CA GLU A 158 -18.11 18.62 24.53
C GLU A 158 -16.80 17.84 24.69
N ASP A 159 -16.56 17.38 25.92
CA ASP A 159 -15.48 16.45 26.24
C ASP A 159 -15.60 15.18 25.38
N VAL A 160 -14.50 14.77 24.75
CA VAL A 160 -14.49 13.61 23.84
C VAL A 160 -14.90 12.33 24.59
N PRO A 161 -15.99 11.64 24.19
CA PRO A 161 -16.49 10.46 24.91
C PRO A 161 -15.49 9.29 24.97
N LYS A 162 -14.61 9.18 23.97
CA LYS A 162 -13.58 8.13 23.85
C LYS A 162 -12.17 8.74 23.77
N LYS A 163 -11.68 9.33 24.87
CA LYS A 163 -10.38 10.05 24.93
C LYS A 163 -9.18 9.24 24.39
N CYS A 164 -9.19 7.91 24.51
CA CYS A 164 -8.11 7.01 24.08
C CYS A 164 -8.45 6.22 22.81
N SER A 165 -9.15 6.83 21.86
CA SER A 165 -9.58 6.24 20.58
C SER A 165 -10.37 4.91 20.73
N GLY A 166 -10.88 4.62 21.93
CA GLY A 166 -11.50 3.33 22.27
C GLY A 166 -10.52 2.17 22.47
N ASN A 167 -9.21 2.41 22.42
CA ASN A 167 -8.15 1.41 22.48
C ASN A 167 -7.28 1.49 23.74
N GLY A 168 -7.74 2.22 24.76
CA GLY A 168 -7.01 2.39 26.01
C GLY A 168 -7.88 2.94 27.12
N LYS A 169 -7.29 3.05 28.31
CA LYS A 169 -7.90 3.62 29.51
C LYS A 169 -7.34 5.00 29.77
N TRP A 170 -8.20 5.99 29.96
CA TRP A 170 -7.80 7.32 30.38
C TRP A 170 -7.43 7.32 31.87
N THR A 171 -6.22 7.77 32.21
CA THR A 171 -5.72 7.80 33.59
C THR A 171 -5.99 9.13 34.31
N GLY A 172 -6.58 10.10 33.62
CA GLY A 172 -6.72 11.49 34.09
C GLY A 172 -5.77 12.45 33.38
N THR A 173 -4.59 11.97 32.96
CA THR A 173 -3.54 12.78 32.31
C THR A 173 -3.09 12.21 30.96
N ALA A 174 -3.14 10.89 30.78
CA ALA A 174 -2.69 10.23 29.56
C ALA A 174 -3.54 8.98 29.27
N CYS A 175 -3.34 8.41 28.09
CA CYS A 175 -3.91 7.12 27.74
C CYS A 175 -2.94 5.98 28.05
N GLU A 176 -3.43 4.99 28.79
CA GLU A 176 -2.79 3.68 28.92
C GLU A 176 -3.35 2.76 27.84
N CYS A 177 -2.54 2.47 26.82
CA CYS A 177 -3.00 1.73 25.65
C CYS A 177 -3.06 0.23 25.89
N ARG A 178 -4.14 -0.39 25.40
CA ARG A 178 -4.26 -1.85 25.32
C ARG A 178 -3.33 -2.34 24.23
N LYS A 179 -2.49 -3.34 24.49
CA LYS A 179 -1.68 -3.98 23.44
C LYS A 179 -2.58 -4.50 22.29
N PRO A 180 -2.15 -4.39 21.02
CA PRO A 180 -0.91 -3.79 20.51
C PRO A 180 -1.06 -2.31 20.11
N PHE A 181 -2.04 -1.59 20.66
CA PHE A 181 -2.26 -0.18 20.34
C PHE A 181 -1.23 0.73 21.01
N VAL A 182 -0.86 1.80 20.31
CA VAL A 182 0.20 2.75 20.70
C VAL A 182 -0.16 4.18 20.27
N GLY A 183 0.64 5.15 20.74
CA GLY A 183 0.42 6.58 20.51
C GLY A 183 -0.27 7.28 21.67
N ASP A 184 -0.25 8.61 21.66
CA ASP A 184 -0.69 9.45 22.79
C ASP A 184 -2.15 9.21 23.21
N ILE A 185 -2.98 8.79 22.26
CA ILE A 185 -4.40 8.46 22.47
C ILE A 185 -4.74 7.07 21.93
N CYS A 186 -3.76 6.17 21.84
CA CYS A 186 -3.92 4.79 21.36
C CYS A 186 -4.52 4.68 19.95
N GLN A 187 -4.15 5.63 19.09
CA GLN A 187 -4.66 5.78 17.73
C GLN A 187 -3.95 4.93 16.69
N PHE A 188 -2.80 4.34 17.03
CA PHE A 188 -2.05 3.48 16.12
C PHE A 188 -2.05 2.05 16.63
N SER A 189 -1.86 1.09 15.72
CA SER A 189 -1.66 -0.31 16.06
C SER A 189 -0.36 -0.80 15.46
N ASP A 190 0.45 -1.42 16.30
CA ASP A 190 1.48 -2.36 15.85
C ASP A 190 0.85 -3.75 15.67
N GLU A 191 1.62 -4.70 15.12
CA GLU A 191 1.17 -6.10 15.11
C GLU A 191 1.46 -6.81 16.43
N CYS A 192 2.51 -6.37 17.13
CA CYS A 192 2.99 -6.98 18.36
C CYS A 192 3.61 -5.90 19.25
N ALA A 193 3.50 -6.10 20.56
CA ALA A 193 4.25 -5.36 21.55
C ALA A 193 5.48 -6.14 22.00
N GLU A 194 5.35 -7.48 22.11
CA GLU A 194 6.37 -8.42 22.55
C GLU A 194 6.29 -9.76 21.79
N ASP A 195 7.32 -10.61 21.91
CA ASP A 195 7.42 -11.88 21.19
C ASP A 195 6.22 -12.81 21.43
N ALA A 196 5.64 -12.79 22.63
CA ALA A 196 4.48 -13.61 22.97
C ALA A 196 3.24 -13.30 22.11
N ASP A 197 3.12 -12.05 21.60
CA ASP A 197 2.05 -11.66 20.69
C ASP A 197 2.21 -12.32 19.29
N CYS A 198 3.43 -12.77 18.97
CA CYS A 198 3.76 -13.46 17.72
C CYS A 198 3.69 -14.99 17.83
N GLY A 199 3.11 -15.51 18.90
CA GLY A 199 3.01 -16.95 19.16
C GLY A 199 4.36 -17.58 19.57
N ARG A 200 4.38 -18.91 19.68
CA ARG A 200 5.58 -19.66 20.14
C ARG A 200 6.72 -19.70 19.12
N HIS A 201 6.43 -19.35 17.88
CA HIS A 201 7.35 -19.48 16.75
C HIS A 201 7.69 -18.14 16.12
N GLY A 202 7.29 -17.03 16.75
CA GLY A 202 7.51 -15.68 16.25
C GLY A 202 8.35 -14.83 17.18
N THR A 203 8.91 -13.78 16.60
CA THR A 203 9.63 -12.71 17.30
C THR A 203 9.03 -11.38 16.87
N CYS A 204 8.81 -10.50 17.84
CA CYS A 204 8.32 -9.16 17.62
C CYS A 204 9.49 -8.25 17.26
N VAL A 205 9.53 -7.83 16.00
CA VAL A 205 10.66 -7.09 15.44
C VAL A 205 10.28 -5.64 15.23
N ASP A 206 11.03 -4.72 15.84
CA ASP A 206 10.99 -3.31 15.47
C ASP A 206 11.67 -3.12 14.10
N THR A 207 10.89 -2.71 13.12
CA THR A 207 11.35 -2.45 11.76
C THR A 207 12.02 -1.10 11.59
N GLN A 208 11.90 -0.23 12.61
CA GLN A 208 12.25 1.19 12.56
C GLN A 208 11.48 1.94 11.46
N ALA A 209 10.34 1.40 11.02
CA ALA A 209 9.47 2.01 10.02
C ALA A 209 9.08 3.43 10.42
N ILE A 210 8.92 4.28 9.41
CA ILE A 210 8.50 5.67 9.63
C ILE A 210 7.02 5.73 9.99
N SER A 211 6.24 4.82 9.42
CA SER A 211 4.80 4.74 9.59
C SER A 211 4.40 3.45 10.29
N TYR A 212 3.21 3.44 10.90
CA TYR A 212 2.70 2.24 11.56
C TYR A 212 2.17 1.21 10.55
N PRO A 213 2.29 -0.10 10.86
CA PRO A 213 2.90 -0.68 12.06
C PRO A 213 4.44 -0.62 12.03
N LYS A 214 5.06 -0.28 13.17
CA LYS A 214 6.51 -0.23 13.36
C LYS A 214 7.05 -1.54 13.91
N LYS A 215 6.30 -2.20 14.78
CA LYS A 215 6.61 -3.54 15.28
C LYS A 215 5.78 -4.60 14.54
N GLN A 216 6.47 -5.61 14.01
CA GLN A 216 5.90 -6.65 13.18
C GLN A 216 6.36 -8.03 13.60
N CYS A 217 5.48 -9.02 13.47
CA CYS A 217 5.84 -10.40 13.75
C CYS A 217 6.64 -11.02 12.59
N TYR A 218 7.81 -11.55 12.91
CA TYR A 218 8.60 -12.41 12.03
C TYR A 218 8.65 -13.83 12.59
N CYS A 219 8.46 -14.82 11.72
CA CYS A 219 8.34 -16.21 12.07
C CYS A 219 9.66 -16.97 11.87
N SER A 220 9.91 -17.91 12.77
CA SER A 220 11.01 -18.87 12.69
C SER A 220 10.86 -19.77 11.45
N LEU A 221 11.96 -20.33 10.97
CA LEU A 221 11.95 -21.27 9.84
C LEU A 221 10.91 -22.38 10.02
N GLY A 222 10.12 -22.61 8.97
CA GLY A 222 9.05 -23.60 8.96
C GLY A 222 7.72 -23.11 9.55
N TRP A 223 7.59 -21.82 9.87
CA TRP A 223 6.35 -21.19 10.35
C TRP A 223 6.04 -19.91 9.60
N HIS A 224 4.76 -19.61 9.40
CA HIS A 224 4.30 -18.39 8.72
C HIS A 224 2.90 -17.96 9.17
N GLY A 225 2.32 -16.96 8.50
CA GLY A 225 0.99 -16.42 8.79
C GLY A 225 0.98 -15.35 9.88
N ILE A 226 -0.24 -14.89 10.20
CA ILE A 226 -0.48 -13.97 11.31
C ILE A 226 -0.16 -14.69 12.63
N GLY A 227 0.61 -14.03 13.51
CA GLY A 227 1.03 -14.60 14.79
C GLY A 227 1.84 -15.90 14.68
N CYS A 228 2.45 -16.16 13.51
CA CYS A 228 3.24 -17.37 13.24
C CYS A 228 2.52 -18.68 13.57
N ALA A 229 1.19 -18.70 13.37
CA ALA A 229 0.33 -19.79 13.77
C ALA A 229 0.28 -20.96 12.77
N MET A 230 0.83 -20.78 11.56
CA MET A 230 0.79 -21.79 10.51
C MET A 230 2.13 -22.50 10.36
N GLU A 231 2.11 -23.83 10.43
CA GLU A 231 3.28 -24.66 10.21
C GLU A 231 3.43 -24.98 8.72
N SER A 232 4.59 -24.66 8.16
CA SER A 232 4.93 -25.03 6.78
C SER A 232 5.27 -26.52 6.70
N PRO A 233 4.71 -27.28 5.74
CA PRO A 233 5.13 -28.66 5.46
C PRO A 233 6.55 -28.72 4.86
N VAL A 234 7.07 -27.59 4.36
CA VAL A 234 8.45 -27.47 3.86
C VAL A 234 9.36 -26.92 4.95
N LYS A 235 10.41 -27.68 5.27
CA LYS A 235 11.31 -27.41 6.41
C LYS A 235 12.70 -26.92 6.02
N THR A 236 13.09 -27.09 4.77
CA THR A 236 14.40 -26.65 4.25
C THR A 236 14.22 -25.79 3.02
N LEU A 237 15.24 -24.97 2.72
CA LEU A 237 15.32 -24.17 1.50
C LEU A 237 16.19 -24.85 0.43
N ASP A 238 16.56 -26.12 0.66
CA ASP A 238 17.33 -26.90 -0.29
C ASP A 238 16.42 -27.29 -1.45
N PHE A 239 16.79 -26.87 -2.65
CA PHE A 239 16.11 -27.25 -3.87
C PHE A 239 17.12 -27.49 -4.98
N LYS A 240 16.73 -28.28 -5.97
CA LYS A 240 17.50 -28.56 -7.17
C LYS A 240 16.95 -27.71 -8.31
N PRO A 241 17.64 -26.65 -8.77
CA PRO A 241 17.12 -25.76 -9.79
C PRO A 241 16.68 -26.47 -11.07
N GLU A 242 17.31 -27.59 -11.43
CA GLU A 242 16.97 -28.42 -12.59
C GLU A 242 15.56 -29.05 -12.54
N ASP A 243 14.96 -29.16 -11.35
CA ASP A 243 13.60 -29.68 -11.17
C ASP A 243 12.52 -28.60 -11.39
N PHE A 244 12.92 -27.36 -11.71
CA PHE A 244 12.05 -26.19 -11.80
C PHE A 244 12.16 -25.51 -13.17
N HIS A 245 11.05 -24.91 -13.60
CA HIS A 245 11.13 -23.82 -14.57
C HIS A 245 11.79 -22.61 -13.93
N GLN A 246 12.46 -21.77 -14.73
CA GLN A 246 13.18 -20.61 -14.21
C GLN A 246 13.06 -19.38 -15.10
N LEU A 247 12.96 -18.22 -14.46
CA LEU A 247 13.09 -16.91 -15.07
C LEU A 247 14.02 -16.05 -14.21
N SER A 248 14.87 -15.27 -14.87
CA SER A 248 15.78 -14.34 -14.20
C SER A 248 15.49 -12.91 -14.65
N ALA A 249 15.43 -12.00 -13.69
CA ALA A 249 15.32 -10.58 -13.98
C ALA A 249 16.62 -10.08 -14.62
N LYS A 250 16.54 -9.59 -15.86
CA LYS A 250 17.72 -9.18 -16.65
C LYS A 250 18.63 -8.17 -15.93
N PHE A 251 18.05 -7.27 -15.15
CA PHE A 251 18.78 -6.17 -14.50
C PHE A 251 18.83 -6.30 -12.97
N ALA A 252 18.16 -7.29 -12.40
CA ALA A 252 18.12 -7.49 -10.96
C ALA A 252 18.71 -8.84 -10.59
N LYS A 253 19.26 -8.95 -9.39
CA LYS A 253 19.55 -10.26 -8.80
C LYS A 253 18.24 -10.80 -8.24
N PHE A 254 17.34 -11.22 -9.11
CA PHE A 254 16.06 -11.82 -8.78
C PHE A 254 15.83 -13.01 -9.71
N ASN A 255 15.84 -14.21 -9.14
CA ASN A 255 15.55 -15.44 -9.84
C ASN A 255 14.25 -16.02 -9.31
N PHE A 256 13.36 -16.36 -10.24
CA PHE A 256 12.08 -16.98 -9.98
C PHE A 256 12.12 -18.41 -10.52
N TYR A 257 11.96 -19.38 -9.62
CA TYR A 257 11.82 -20.79 -9.95
C TYR A 257 10.42 -21.25 -9.60
N TRP A 258 9.82 -22.09 -10.43
CA TRP A 258 8.54 -22.70 -10.11
C TRP A 258 8.36 -24.08 -10.72
N ARG A 259 7.48 -24.87 -10.09
CA ARG A 259 6.98 -26.14 -10.65
C ARG A 259 5.55 -26.39 -10.20
N ILE A 260 4.84 -27.20 -10.97
CA ILE A 260 3.48 -27.63 -10.67
C ILE A 260 3.51 -28.98 -9.96
N LEU A 261 2.99 -29.01 -8.74
CA LEU A 261 2.78 -30.22 -7.95
C LEU A 261 1.39 -30.78 -8.28
N LYS A 262 1.30 -31.56 -9.38
CA LYS A 262 0.02 -32.05 -9.93
C LYS A 262 -0.82 -32.81 -8.90
N ASP A 263 -0.20 -33.69 -8.13
CA ASP A 263 -0.89 -34.53 -7.14
C ASP A 263 -1.51 -33.71 -5.99
N LEU A 264 -0.97 -32.52 -5.71
CA LEU A 264 -1.44 -31.63 -4.64
C LEU A 264 -2.33 -30.50 -5.15
N GLY A 265 -2.39 -30.30 -6.47
CA GLY A 265 -3.02 -29.13 -7.07
C GLY A 265 -2.38 -27.83 -6.59
N GLU A 266 -1.05 -27.78 -6.50
CA GLU A 266 -0.28 -26.65 -5.98
C GLU A 266 0.77 -26.16 -6.98
N ILE A 267 1.10 -24.87 -6.92
CA ILE A 267 2.36 -24.35 -7.43
C ILE A 267 3.36 -24.28 -6.28
N GLU A 268 4.59 -24.70 -6.52
CA GLU A 268 5.72 -24.44 -5.63
C GLU A 268 6.63 -23.41 -6.27
N VAL A 269 6.91 -22.34 -5.53
CA VAL A 269 7.73 -21.23 -5.96
C VAL A 269 8.96 -21.15 -5.09
N VAL A 270 10.12 -20.93 -5.71
CA VAL A 270 11.35 -20.54 -5.04
C VAL A 270 11.83 -19.22 -5.62
N ILE A 271 12.15 -18.26 -4.75
CA ILE A 271 12.74 -16.97 -5.12
C ILE A 271 14.13 -16.89 -4.51
N VAL A 272 15.13 -16.59 -5.34
CA VAL A 272 16.49 -16.30 -4.90
C VAL A 272 16.84 -14.89 -5.35
N ALA A 273 16.93 -13.95 -4.42
CA ALA A 273 17.14 -12.54 -4.73
C ALA A 273 18.13 -11.84 -3.79
N LYS A 274 18.84 -10.83 -4.28
CA LYS A 274 19.66 -9.95 -3.43
C LYS A 274 18.82 -8.77 -2.97
N SER A 275 18.48 -8.72 -1.68
CA SER A 275 17.78 -7.59 -1.08
C SER A 275 18.00 -7.55 0.44
N THR A 276 18.11 -6.36 1.02
CA THR A 276 18.05 -6.17 2.48
C THR A 276 16.70 -5.70 2.95
N ASN A 277 15.73 -5.53 2.04
CA ASN A 277 14.40 -5.03 2.36
C ASN A 277 13.34 -6.14 2.17
N TRP A 278 12.39 -5.92 1.28
CA TRP A 278 11.35 -6.86 0.95
C TRP A 278 11.42 -7.27 -0.51
N LEU A 279 10.84 -8.41 -0.84
CA LEU A 279 10.62 -8.87 -2.20
C LEU A 279 9.18 -9.33 -2.38
N ALA A 280 8.67 -9.28 -3.59
CA ALA A 280 7.33 -9.77 -3.90
C ALA A 280 7.29 -10.44 -5.27
N LEU A 281 6.39 -11.40 -5.38
CA LEU A 281 5.97 -12.01 -6.63
C LEU A 281 4.45 -12.00 -6.64
N GLY A 282 3.85 -11.69 -7.78
CA GLY A 282 2.41 -11.78 -7.94
C GLY A 282 2.02 -12.19 -9.35
N TRP A 283 0.78 -12.64 -9.49
CA TRP A 283 0.25 -13.05 -10.78
C TRP A 283 -1.23 -12.77 -10.93
N ARG A 284 -1.66 -12.73 -12.19
CA ARG A 284 -3.04 -12.77 -12.64
C ARG A 284 -3.11 -13.36 -14.04
N SER A 285 -4.30 -13.74 -14.49
CA SER A 285 -4.48 -14.11 -15.91
C SER A 285 -4.22 -12.90 -16.81
N SER A 286 -3.49 -13.08 -17.92
CA SER A 286 -3.29 -12.01 -18.91
C SER A 286 -4.57 -11.66 -19.68
N ALA A 287 -5.61 -12.51 -19.58
CA ALA A 287 -6.94 -12.24 -20.14
C ALA A 287 -7.81 -11.34 -19.24
N LEU A 288 -7.36 -11.03 -18.02
CA LEU A 288 -8.10 -10.15 -17.11
C LEU A 288 -8.18 -8.73 -17.68
N ASN A 289 -9.31 -8.08 -17.49
CA ASN A 289 -9.53 -6.69 -17.91
C ASN A 289 -9.89 -5.79 -16.73
N SER A 290 -9.98 -4.49 -16.98
CA SER A 290 -10.17 -3.44 -15.97
C SER A 290 -11.44 -3.56 -15.11
N SER A 291 -12.40 -4.40 -15.50
CA SER A 291 -13.57 -4.70 -14.67
C SER A 291 -13.22 -5.39 -13.34
N CYS A 292 -12.05 -6.03 -13.23
CA CYS A 292 -11.59 -6.63 -11.97
C CYS A 292 -11.42 -5.61 -10.83
N LYS A 293 -11.22 -4.34 -11.16
CA LYS A 293 -11.14 -3.25 -10.17
C LYS A 293 -12.47 -3.01 -9.45
N ALA A 294 -13.57 -3.62 -9.92
CA ALA A 294 -14.86 -3.62 -9.24
C ALA A 294 -14.92 -4.53 -8.00
N PHE A 295 -13.82 -5.21 -7.66
CA PHE A 295 -13.64 -5.90 -6.38
C PHE A 295 -12.73 -5.08 -5.43
N PRO A 296 -13.04 -5.02 -4.14
CA PRO A 296 -14.26 -5.50 -3.49
C PRO A 296 -15.47 -4.66 -3.90
N ASP A 297 -16.66 -5.26 -3.71
CA ASP A 297 -17.90 -4.52 -3.86
C ASP A 297 -17.94 -3.39 -2.81
N ILE A 298 -18.22 -2.17 -3.26
CA ILE A 298 -18.25 -0.99 -2.40
C ILE A 298 -19.58 -0.28 -2.56
N ALA A 299 -20.16 0.11 -1.43
CA ALA A 299 -21.46 0.77 -1.39
C ALA A 299 -21.44 2.08 -2.18
N ARG A 300 -22.57 2.40 -2.81
CA ARG A 300 -22.82 3.73 -3.38
C ARG A 300 -23.06 4.72 -2.26
N GLU A 301 -22.68 5.97 -2.49
CA GLU A 301 -22.92 7.07 -1.56
C GLU A 301 -23.89 8.07 -2.18
N THR A 302 -24.86 8.57 -1.40
CA THR A 302 -25.72 9.68 -1.83
C THR A 302 -25.20 10.97 -1.20
N VAL A 303 -25.00 12.00 -2.02
CA VAL A 303 -24.53 13.31 -1.62
C VAL A 303 -25.52 14.36 -2.07
N VAL A 304 -25.87 15.30 -1.21
CA VAL A 304 -26.73 16.43 -1.59
C VAL A 304 -25.83 17.59 -2.03
N THR A 305 -25.79 17.88 -3.32
CA THR A 305 -25.06 19.04 -3.86
C THR A 305 -26.02 20.16 -4.24
N ALA A 306 -25.52 21.39 -4.34
CA ALA A 306 -26.32 22.50 -4.88
C ALA A 306 -26.25 22.49 -6.42
N ALA A 307 -27.41 22.49 -7.09
CA ALA A 307 -27.50 22.72 -8.52
C ALA A 307 -27.13 24.18 -8.88
N ALA A 308 -26.99 24.45 -10.19
CA ALA A 308 -26.66 25.77 -10.70
C ALA A 308 -27.69 26.86 -10.31
N ASP A 309 -28.93 26.47 -10.01
CA ASP A 309 -30.02 27.33 -9.54
C ASP A 309 -30.14 27.40 -8.00
N GLY A 310 -29.21 26.77 -7.28
CA GLY A 310 -29.18 26.73 -5.81
C GLY A 310 -30.12 25.72 -5.17
N GLN A 311 -30.86 24.92 -5.95
CA GLN A 311 -31.70 23.86 -5.38
C GLN A 311 -30.87 22.64 -4.95
N PRO A 312 -31.25 21.95 -3.87
CA PRO A 312 -30.58 20.72 -3.46
C PRO A 312 -30.84 19.61 -4.47
N VAL A 313 -29.78 18.92 -4.90
CA VAL A 313 -29.85 17.77 -5.79
C VAL A 313 -29.12 16.60 -5.15
N GLU A 314 -29.85 15.50 -4.98
CA GLU A 314 -29.26 14.21 -4.59
C GLU A 314 -28.49 13.63 -5.77
N THR A 315 -27.19 13.42 -5.55
CA THR A 315 -26.28 12.79 -6.50
C THR A 315 -25.82 11.46 -5.91
N VAL A 316 -26.07 10.37 -6.63
CA VAL A 316 -25.53 9.05 -6.28
C VAL A 316 -24.12 8.92 -6.86
N VAL A 317 -23.14 8.82 -5.98
CA VAL A 317 -21.75 8.54 -6.32
C VAL A 317 -21.56 7.03 -6.40
N ASP A 318 -21.40 6.52 -7.62
CA ASP A 318 -20.98 5.15 -7.87
C ASP A 318 -19.45 5.08 -7.98
N PHE A 319 -18.80 4.63 -6.91
CA PHE A 319 -17.34 4.48 -6.86
C PHE A 319 -16.83 3.39 -7.80
N LEU A 320 -17.71 2.53 -8.29
CA LEU A 320 -17.43 1.46 -9.25
C LEU A 320 -18.05 1.73 -10.62
N ASP A 321 -18.32 3.00 -10.96
CA ASP A 321 -18.85 3.36 -12.28
C ASP A 321 -17.96 2.80 -13.40
N ARG A 322 -18.42 1.70 -14.01
CA ARG A 322 -17.67 0.96 -15.03
C ARG A 322 -17.45 1.77 -16.31
N ASN A 323 -18.17 2.87 -16.49
CA ASN A 323 -17.99 3.79 -17.60
C ASN A 323 -16.91 4.84 -17.32
N HIS A 324 -16.52 5.04 -16.06
CA HIS A 324 -15.50 6.00 -15.69
C HIS A 324 -14.13 5.63 -16.30
N PRO A 325 -13.32 6.58 -16.79
CA PRO A 325 -12.02 6.31 -17.44
C PRO A 325 -11.07 5.41 -16.64
N TYR A 326 -11.18 5.42 -15.32
CA TYR A 326 -10.45 4.55 -14.42
C TYR A 326 -10.73 3.05 -14.63
N PHE A 327 -11.98 2.69 -14.96
CA PHE A 327 -12.44 1.32 -15.20
C PHE A 327 -12.45 0.92 -16.67
N THR A 328 -12.27 1.85 -17.60
CA THR A 328 -12.21 1.56 -19.04
C THR A 328 -10.80 1.60 -19.62
N GLY A 329 -9.85 2.22 -18.92
CA GLY A 329 -8.44 2.27 -19.34
C GLY A 329 -7.67 0.96 -19.14
N PRO A 330 -6.47 0.83 -19.74
CA PRO A 330 -5.61 -0.33 -19.59
C PRO A 330 -5.31 -0.68 -18.13
N LEU A 331 -5.19 -1.98 -17.86
CA LEU A 331 -4.74 -2.45 -16.56
C LEU A 331 -3.27 -2.12 -16.34
N HIS A 332 -2.98 -1.46 -15.22
CA HIS A 332 -1.62 -1.36 -14.73
C HIS A 332 -1.10 -2.73 -14.29
N PRO A 333 0.23 -2.95 -14.33
CA PRO A 333 0.81 -4.23 -13.94
C PRO A 333 0.41 -4.71 -12.54
N MET A 334 0.38 -3.79 -11.55
CA MET A 334 -0.03 -4.12 -10.19
C MET A 334 -1.52 -4.46 -10.07
N ALA A 335 -2.40 -3.84 -10.87
CA ALA A 335 -3.84 -3.89 -10.61
C ALA A 335 -4.38 -5.33 -10.57
N CYS A 336 -5.35 -5.62 -9.72
CA CYS A 336 -5.99 -6.92 -9.62
C CYS A 336 -5.01 -8.11 -9.60
N THR A 337 -3.95 -7.99 -8.80
CA THR A 337 -2.89 -9.00 -8.74
C THR A 337 -2.86 -9.61 -7.35
N ASP A 338 -2.85 -10.94 -7.34
CA ASP A 338 -2.56 -11.78 -6.18
C ASP A 338 -1.04 -11.78 -5.95
N ILE A 339 -0.60 -11.35 -4.77
CA ILE A 339 0.79 -11.02 -4.46
C ILE A 339 1.20 -11.70 -3.17
N THR A 340 2.27 -12.49 -3.25
CA THR A 340 3.01 -12.94 -2.08
C THR A 340 4.16 -11.97 -1.80
N TYR A 341 4.08 -11.28 -0.65
CA TYR A 341 5.13 -10.41 -0.13
C TYR A 341 5.99 -11.15 0.89
N ILE A 342 7.30 -10.95 0.82
CA ILE A 342 8.30 -11.61 1.68
C ILE A 342 9.30 -10.58 2.20
N ALA A 343 9.57 -10.62 3.50
CA ALA A 343 10.74 -10.01 4.11
C ALA A 343 11.47 -11.04 4.99
N ALA A 344 12.79 -11.08 4.89
CA ALA A 344 13.62 -12.00 5.67
C ALA A 344 14.66 -11.23 6.50
N ARG A 345 15.01 -11.79 7.65
CA ARG A 345 15.99 -11.27 8.62
C ARG A 345 16.74 -12.45 9.22
N GLY A 346 17.88 -12.81 8.64
CA GLY A 346 18.59 -14.04 9.02
C GLY A 346 17.68 -15.27 8.87
N LYS A 347 17.39 -15.96 9.99
CA LYS A 347 16.49 -17.13 10.04
C LYS A 347 15.03 -16.81 10.37
N LEU A 348 14.68 -15.53 10.43
CA LEU A 348 13.33 -15.06 10.66
C LEU A 348 12.73 -14.55 9.35
N SER A 349 11.45 -14.79 9.12
CA SER A 349 10.76 -14.35 7.90
C SER A 349 9.33 -13.90 8.15
N ARG A 350 8.89 -12.93 7.36
CA ARG A 350 7.53 -12.46 7.27
C ARG A 350 7.06 -12.71 5.85
N ILE A 351 6.12 -13.63 5.69
CA ILE A 351 5.54 -13.98 4.39
C ILE A 351 4.04 -13.74 4.49
N ARG A 352 3.50 -12.97 3.56
CA ARG A 352 2.09 -12.56 3.55
C ARG A 352 1.47 -12.81 2.18
N ASP A 353 0.28 -13.38 2.25
CA ASP A 353 -0.65 -13.43 1.13
C ASP A 353 -1.39 -12.10 1.08
N SER A 354 -1.42 -11.48 -0.08
CA SER A 354 -1.88 -10.10 -0.23
C SER A 354 -2.42 -9.86 -1.61
N TYR A 355 -3.30 -8.87 -1.70
CA TYR A 355 -3.91 -8.46 -2.94
C TYR A 355 -3.72 -6.95 -3.13
N THR A 356 -3.67 -6.54 -4.39
CA THR A 356 -3.88 -5.13 -4.73
C THR A 356 -4.93 -5.01 -5.82
N ARG A 357 -5.94 -4.19 -5.54
CA ARG A 357 -7.00 -3.86 -6.51
C ARG A 357 -6.46 -3.05 -7.67
N ASP A 358 -5.53 -2.15 -7.39
CA ASP A 358 -5.10 -1.13 -8.33
C ASP A 358 -3.60 -0.89 -8.26
N HIS A 359 -3.19 0.35 -8.14
CA HIS A 359 -1.77 0.70 -8.08
C HIS A 359 -1.35 0.93 -6.64
N SER A 360 -2.26 0.71 -5.67
CA SER A 360 -2.02 0.87 -4.24
C SER A 360 -1.04 -0.18 -3.72
N THR A 361 -0.41 0.14 -2.60
CA THR A 361 0.39 -0.81 -1.83
C THR A 361 -0.46 -2.03 -1.50
N PRO A 362 0.02 -3.27 -1.77
CA PRO A 362 -0.73 -4.48 -1.47
C PRO A 362 -1.13 -4.56 0.00
N ARG A 363 -2.31 -5.12 0.25
CA ARG A 363 -2.85 -5.35 1.60
C ARG A 363 -3.14 -6.82 1.76
N GLU A 364 -2.99 -7.32 2.98
CA GLU A 364 -3.35 -8.70 3.30
C GLU A 364 -4.79 -9.00 2.87
N ASP A 365 -5.04 -10.21 2.37
CA ASP A 365 -6.33 -10.61 1.79
C ASP A 365 -7.51 -10.41 2.73
N SER A 366 -7.28 -10.56 4.04
CA SER A 366 -8.26 -10.29 5.10
C SER A 366 -8.83 -8.87 5.08
N VAL A 367 -8.06 -7.90 4.59
CA VAL A 367 -8.54 -6.53 4.37
C VAL A 367 -9.68 -6.51 3.37
N PHE A 368 -9.63 -7.38 2.35
CA PHE A 368 -10.66 -7.50 1.30
C PHE A 368 -11.68 -8.62 1.57
N GLY A 369 -11.66 -9.22 2.77
CA GLY A 369 -12.56 -10.31 3.15
C GLY A 369 -12.09 -11.72 2.75
N GLY A 370 -10.85 -11.86 2.27
CA GLY A 370 -10.20 -13.14 2.02
C GLY A 370 -9.40 -13.66 3.22
N GLN A 371 -8.58 -14.68 2.99
CA GLN A 371 -7.76 -15.39 3.95
C GLN A 371 -6.35 -15.59 3.41
N CYS A 372 -5.44 -16.09 4.25
CA CYS A 372 -4.10 -16.44 3.81
C CYS A 372 -4.12 -17.87 3.22
N ASN A 373 -3.87 -17.98 1.91
CA ASN A 373 -4.00 -19.23 1.16
C ASN A 373 -2.64 -19.84 0.79
N LEU A 374 -1.59 -19.37 1.47
CA LEU A 374 -0.27 -20.01 1.50
C LEU A 374 -0.38 -21.35 2.22
N VAL A 375 -0.09 -22.44 1.52
CA VAL A 375 -0.10 -23.81 2.08
C VAL A 375 1.28 -24.24 2.58
N ALA A 376 2.33 -23.55 2.14
CA ALA A 376 3.69 -23.66 2.68
C ALA A 376 4.40 -22.32 2.51
N ALA A 377 5.25 -21.96 3.46
CA ALA A 377 6.06 -20.75 3.38
C ALA A 377 7.27 -20.83 4.31
N ILE A 378 8.44 -20.51 3.78
CA ILE A 378 9.70 -20.43 4.52
C ILE A 378 10.64 -19.47 3.78
N ALA A 379 11.39 -18.64 4.51
CA ALA A 379 12.45 -17.83 3.90
C ALA A 379 13.59 -17.59 4.89
N SER A 380 14.77 -17.34 4.34
CA SER A 380 15.94 -16.89 5.09
C SER A 380 16.73 -15.88 4.29
N GLU A 381 17.46 -15.03 5.00
CA GLU A 381 18.44 -14.11 4.46
C GLU A 381 19.83 -14.54 4.94
N ASP A 382 20.78 -14.63 4.02
CA ASP A 382 22.19 -14.73 4.33
C ASP A 382 22.72 -13.32 4.70
N PRO A 383 23.13 -13.09 5.96
CA PRO A 383 23.56 -11.77 6.42
C PRO A 383 24.90 -11.31 5.83
N GLU A 384 25.70 -12.23 5.27
CA GLU A 384 27.00 -11.88 4.66
C GLU A 384 26.82 -11.40 3.21
N THR A 385 25.88 -12.02 2.48
CA THR A 385 25.69 -11.75 1.05
C THR A 385 24.45 -10.89 0.75
N ASN A 386 23.55 -10.73 1.73
CA ASN A 386 22.20 -10.17 1.58
C ASN A 386 21.36 -10.91 0.53
N MET A 387 21.62 -12.22 0.38
CA MET A 387 20.82 -13.09 -0.47
C MET A 387 19.66 -13.65 0.32
N VAL A 388 18.44 -13.39 -0.15
CA VAL A 388 17.21 -13.98 0.36
C VAL A 388 16.87 -15.18 -0.50
N THR A 389 16.64 -16.32 0.16
CA THR A 389 16.01 -17.50 -0.45
C THR A 389 14.66 -17.71 0.22
N ALA A 390 13.60 -17.73 -0.58
CA ALA A 390 12.23 -17.91 -0.11
C ALA A 390 11.56 -19.01 -0.91
N LEU A 391 10.77 -19.84 -0.24
CA LEU A 391 9.94 -20.87 -0.84
C LEU A 391 8.53 -20.71 -0.31
N PHE A 392 7.54 -20.75 -1.19
CA PHE A 392 6.15 -20.85 -0.80
C PHE A 392 5.35 -21.72 -1.76
N ARG A 393 4.17 -22.15 -1.31
CA ARG A 393 3.20 -22.88 -2.11
C ARG A 393 1.83 -22.23 -2.02
N LYS A 394 1.10 -22.21 -3.14
CA LYS A 394 -0.32 -21.82 -3.23
C LYS A 394 -1.09 -22.88 -4.02
N LYS A 395 -2.40 -22.99 -3.77
CA LYS A 395 -3.30 -23.82 -4.59
C LYS A 395 -3.38 -23.26 -6.02
N LEU A 396 -3.52 -24.15 -7.01
CA LEU A 396 -3.67 -23.75 -8.41
C LEU A 396 -5.03 -23.12 -8.69
N ILE A 397 -6.05 -23.50 -7.94
CA ILE A 397 -7.42 -23.00 -8.08
C ILE A 397 -7.67 -22.02 -6.93
N ALA A 398 -7.99 -20.78 -7.27
CA ALA A 398 -8.39 -19.75 -6.34
C ALA A 398 -9.73 -20.11 -5.67
N SER A 399 -9.81 -19.92 -4.36
CA SER A 399 -11.05 -20.09 -3.59
C SER A 399 -11.71 -18.77 -3.20
N GLU A 400 -11.01 -17.65 -3.38
CA GLU A 400 -11.44 -16.33 -2.90
C GLU A 400 -11.22 -15.25 -3.97
N PRO A 401 -11.94 -14.11 -3.90
CA PRO A 401 -11.88 -13.09 -4.95
C PRO A 401 -10.56 -12.30 -5.02
N SER A 402 -9.77 -12.30 -3.94
CA SER A 402 -8.43 -11.70 -3.89
C SER A 402 -7.35 -12.58 -4.53
N ASP A 403 -7.62 -13.88 -4.70
CA ASP A 403 -6.70 -14.84 -5.31
C ASP A 403 -6.83 -14.88 -6.85
N GLN A 404 -5.80 -15.42 -7.50
CA GLN A 404 -5.83 -15.69 -8.94
C GLN A 404 -5.46 -17.14 -9.25
N SER A 405 -6.37 -17.84 -9.96
CA SER A 405 -6.14 -19.22 -10.40
C SER A 405 -5.03 -19.29 -11.45
N ILE A 406 -4.21 -20.34 -11.39
CA ILE A 406 -3.18 -20.64 -12.39
C ILE A 406 -3.81 -21.48 -13.50
N THR A 407 -4.15 -20.82 -14.60
CA THR A 407 -4.74 -21.43 -15.79
C THR A 407 -3.68 -21.98 -16.75
N ASP A 408 -4.09 -22.85 -17.69
CA ASP A 408 -3.25 -23.28 -18.82
C ASP A 408 -3.20 -22.21 -19.94
N GLY A 409 -2.98 -20.97 -19.55
CA GLY A 409 -2.89 -19.81 -20.43
C GLY A 409 -1.75 -18.91 -20.01
N THR A 410 -1.51 -17.85 -20.79
CA THR A 410 -0.52 -16.84 -20.43
C THR A 410 -0.95 -16.14 -19.14
N MET A 411 -0.04 -16.11 -18.18
CA MET A 411 -0.16 -15.41 -16.91
C MET A 411 0.71 -14.15 -16.95
N HIS A 412 0.17 -13.07 -16.41
CA HIS A 412 0.87 -11.84 -16.15
C HIS A 412 1.53 -11.96 -14.79
N VAL A 413 2.84 -12.15 -14.76
CA VAL A 413 3.63 -12.36 -13.54
C VAL A 413 4.47 -11.12 -13.28
N ILE A 414 4.29 -10.52 -12.11
CA ILE A 414 5.08 -9.36 -11.68
C ILE A 414 6.04 -9.75 -10.57
N TRP A 415 7.18 -9.09 -10.53
CA TRP A 415 8.12 -9.19 -9.42
C TRP A 415 8.58 -7.81 -9.01
N ALA A 416 8.96 -7.67 -7.73
CA ALA A 416 9.49 -6.44 -7.19
C ALA A 416 10.46 -6.68 -6.04
N LEU A 417 11.39 -5.75 -5.89
CA LEU A 417 12.28 -5.58 -4.76
C LEU A 417 12.00 -4.21 -4.13
N GLY A 418 11.90 -4.18 -2.81
CA GLY A 418 11.82 -2.94 -2.06
C GLY A 418 13.03 -2.07 -2.33
N GLN A 419 12.83 -0.74 -2.31
CA GLN A 419 13.98 0.15 -2.37
C GLN A 419 14.89 -0.09 -1.16
N GLU A 420 16.18 -0.25 -1.45
CA GLU A 420 17.18 -0.43 -0.42
C GLU A 420 17.45 0.90 0.30
N PRO A 421 17.72 0.89 1.61
CA PRO A 421 18.39 2.02 2.26
C PRO A 421 19.70 2.27 1.51
N PHE A 422 19.87 3.45 0.92
CA PHE A 422 20.95 3.73 -0.05
C PHE A 422 22.37 3.37 0.45
N ASP A 423 23.12 2.66 -0.41
CA ASP A 423 24.56 2.34 -0.34
C ASP A 423 25.44 3.54 -0.82
N PRO A 424 26.54 3.94 -0.14
CA PRO A 424 27.18 5.28 -0.21
C PRO A 424 27.83 5.71 -1.54
N THR A 425 27.69 4.98 -2.65
CA THR A 425 28.45 5.26 -3.88
C THR A 425 27.78 6.37 -4.71
N GLY A 426 28.32 7.58 -4.53
CA GLY A 426 27.79 8.86 -4.97
C GLY A 426 27.46 9.02 -6.46
N LYS A 427 26.28 9.60 -6.71
CA LYS A 427 26.08 10.65 -7.71
C LYS A 427 25.34 11.84 -7.08
N THR A 428 25.74 13.03 -7.51
CA THR A 428 25.37 14.34 -6.97
C THR A 428 24.01 14.80 -7.50
N LEU A 429 23.11 15.13 -6.58
CA LEU A 429 22.06 16.12 -6.75
C LEU A 429 22.21 17.08 -5.56
N ASN A 430 22.29 18.38 -5.83
CA ASN A 430 22.50 19.41 -4.82
C ASN A 430 21.27 19.55 -3.93
N GLN A 431 21.21 18.82 -2.80
CA GLN A 431 20.18 18.86 -1.76
C GLN A 431 20.57 17.89 -0.62
N VAL A 432 21.58 18.23 0.18
CA VAL A 432 22.17 17.31 1.19
C VAL A 432 21.12 16.84 2.21
N ASP A 433 20.24 17.72 2.69
CA ASP A 433 19.24 17.38 3.72
C ASP A 433 18.11 16.47 3.19
N LYS A 434 17.55 16.79 2.02
CA LYS A 434 16.47 15.96 1.43
C LYS A 434 16.97 14.59 1.01
N LYS A 435 18.23 14.48 0.56
CA LYS A 435 18.83 13.19 0.22
C LYS A 435 18.94 12.32 1.47
N GLU A 436 19.46 12.84 2.57
CA GLU A 436 19.53 12.09 3.84
C GLU A 436 18.15 11.66 4.35
N MET A 437 17.14 12.53 4.25
CA MET A 437 15.76 12.17 4.62
C MET A 437 15.20 11.00 3.80
N VAL A 438 15.43 11.00 2.49
CA VAL A 438 15.01 9.89 1.61
C VAL A 438 15.84 8.63 1.85
N LYS A 439 17.14 8.76 2.15
CA LYS A 439 17.99 7.62 2.51
C LYS A 439 17.49 6.88 3.75
N GLN A 440 17.00 7.64 4.72
CA GLN A 440 16.46 7.10 5.97
C GLN A 440 14.99 6.66 5.85
N PHE A 441 14.39 6.79 4.67
CA PHE A 441 12.97 6.50 4.47
C PHE A 441 12.65 5.02 4.28
N TYR A 442 13.42 4.34 3.42
CA TYR A 442 13.18 2.94 3.12
C TYR A 442 13.83 2.07 4.19
N ARG A 443 13.02 1.58 5.13
CA ARG A 443 13.46 0.74 6.24
C ARG A 443 13.34 -0.73 5.87
N LYS A 444 14.24 -1.55 6.42
CA LYS A 444 14.29 -3.00 6.17
C LYS A 444 12.96 -3.66 6.55
N GLY A 445 12.33 -4.33 5.59
CA GLY A 445 11.06 -5.02 5.78
C GLY A 445 9.83 -4.10 5.82
N GLU A 446 9.96 -2.78 5.66
CA GLU A 446 8.80 -1.89 5.52
C GLU A 446 8.30 -1.96 4.06
N LEU A 447 7.04 -2.37 3.87
CA LEU A 447 6.41 -2.45 2.54
C LEU A 447 6.08 -1.03 2.01
N ASN A 448 7.14 -0.33 1.61
CA ASN A 448 7.11 0.92 0.86
C ASN A 448 7.49 0.65 -0.61
N SER A 449 7.31 1.64 -1.48
CA SER A 449 7.48 1.54 -2.94
C SER A 449 8.79 0.86 -3.38
N HIS A 450 8.67 -0.05 -4.35
CA HIS A 450 9.78 -0.66 -5.08
C HIS A 450 10.56 0.34 -5.96
N GLY A 451 10.09 1.59 -6.11
CA GLY A 451 10.74 2.59 -6.97
C GLY A 451 10.46 2.38 -8.46
N HIS A 452 11.22 3.03 -9.34
CA HIS A 452 10.95 3.04 -10.79
C HIS A 452 12.04 2.35 -11.62
N ASP A 453 13.11 1.92 -10.97
CA ASP A 453 14.27 1.35 -11.64
C ASP A 453 13.90 -0.05 -12.20
N PRO A 454 14.23 -0.37 -13.46
CA PRO A 454 14.10 -1.74 -13.98
C PRO A 454 14.85 -2.81 -13.16
N LYS A 455 15.78 -2.41 -12.28
CA LYS A 455 16.47 -3.28 -11.32
C LYS A 455 15.63 -3.65 -10.10
N SER A 456 14.50 -2.99 -9.87
CA SER A 456 13.67 -3.21 -8.67
C SER A 456 12.27 -3.72 -8.98
N ARG A 457 11.90 -3.86 -10.26
CA ARG A 457 10.62 -4.46 -10.66
C ARG A 457 10.63 -4.91 -12.10
N GLY A 458 9.72 -5.82 -12.43
CA GLY A 458 9.48 -6.23 -13.80
C GLY A 458 8.22 -7.06 -13.98
N VAL A 459 7.98 -7.43 -15.23
CA VAL A 459 6.84 -8.22 -15.67
C VAL A 459 7.34 -9.33 -16.58
N TRP A 460 6.73 -10.50 -16.46
CA TRP A 460 6.86 -11.62 -17.40
C TRP A 460 5.47 -12.06 -17.86
N GLU A 461 5.38 -12.43 -19.13
CA GLU A 461 4.20 -13.09 -19.71
C GLU A 461 4.59 -14.55 -19.92
N VAL A 462 4.02 -15.45 -19.12
CA VAL A 462 4.44 -16.85 -19.07
C VAL A 462 3.26 -17.76 -18.76
N ASN A 463 3.18 -18.92 -19.41
CA ASN A 463 2.30 -20.00 -18.99
C ASN A 463 2.98 -20.78 -17.86
N LEU A 464 2.47 -20.62 -16.64
CA LEU A 464 3.05 -21.26 -15.45
C LEU A 464 2.86 -22.78 -15.42
N GLN A 465 1.91 -23.34 -16.18
CA GLN A 465 1.71 -24.79 -16.28
C GLN A 465 2.79 -25.47 -17.14
N THR A 466 3.28 -24.78 -18.18
CA THR A 466 4.18 -25.36 -19.20
C THR A 466 5.59 -24.80 -19.21
N GLY A 467 5.80 -23.62 -18.62
CA GLY A 467 7.07 -22.90 -18.71
C GLY A 467 7.23 -22.04 -19.96
N ALA A 468 6.25 -22.05 -20.87
CA ALA A 468 6.34 -21.31 -22.13
C ALA A 468 6.20 -19.80 -21.91
N THR A 469 7.17 -19.02 -22.38
CA THR A 469 7.13 -17.55 -22.39
C THR A 469 6.51 -17.03 -23.69
N ALA A 470 5.76 -15.94 -23.60
CA ALA A 470 5.14 -15.29 -24.76
C ALA A 470 6.13 -14.50 -25.63
#